data_AF-A0A415L719-F1
#
_entry.id   AF-A0A415L719-F1
#
_cell.length_a   1.000
_cell.length_b   1.000
_cell.length_c   1.000
_cell.angle_alpha   90.00
_cell.angle_beta   90.00
_cell.angle_gamma   90.00
#
_symmetry.space_group_name_H-M   'P 1'
#
loop_
_entity.id
_entity.type
_entity.pdbx_description
1 polymer ?
#
loop_
_entity_poly.entity_id
_entity_poly.type
_entity_poly.pdbx_seq_one_letter_code
_entity_poly.pdbx_strand_id
1 'polypeptide(L)' 'MISISSCFTKAIRNNKEQFAKEIKDSQVIVDMIILKSFIFYSDEIKKDEKLINAYEDILLALTEIRNEKAAVLLDEFRIH' A
#
# COMPACT_ATOMS: atom_id res chain seq x y z
N MET A 1 -7.75 -10.44 13.30
CA MET A 1 -6.49 -10.00 12.65
C MET A 1 -6.69 -8.56 12.21
N ILE A 2 -5.74 -7.65 12.46
CA ILE A 2 -5.83 -6.24 12.00
C ILE A 2 -5.20 -6.18 10.60
N SER A 3 -5.85 -5.52 9.64
CA SER A 3 -5.30 -5.38 8.29
C SER A 3 -4.08 -4.43 8.29
N ILE A 4 -3.14 -4.66 7.36
CA ILE A 4 -2.00 -3.76 7.14
C ILE A 4 -2.48 -2.34 6.82
N SER A 5 -3.54 -2.20 6.01
CA SER A 5 -4.15 -0.90 5.69
C SER A 5 -4.56 -0.14 6.97
N SER A 6 -5.21 -0.80 7.92
CA SER A 6 -5.61 -0.17 9.19
C SER A 6 -4.40 0.25 10.03
N CYS A 7 -3.34 -0.56 10.04
CA CYS A 7 -2.09 -0.21 10.72
C CYS A 7 -1.42 1.02 10.09
N PHE A 8 -1.35 1.09 8.77
CA PHE A 8 -0.75 2.23 8.05
C PHE A 8 -1.53 3.51 8.31
N THR A 9 -2.86 3.48 8.19
CA THR A 9 -3.71 4.64 8.48
C THR A 9 -3.54 5.13 9.93
N LYS A 10 -3.43 4.22 10.90
CA LYS A 10 -3.16 4.59 12.29
C LYS A 10 -1.76 5.18 12.47
N ALA A 11 -0.74 4.59 11.84
CA ALA A 11 0.65 5.05 11.95
C ALA A 11 0.82 6.47 11.37
N ILE A 12 0.23 6.73 10.19
CA ILE A 12 0.23 8.07 9.57
C ILE A 12 -0.45 9.10 10.49
N ARG A 13 -1.62 8.77 11.04
CA ARG A 13 -2.36 9.66 11.94
C ARG A 13 -1.61 9.95 13.23
N ASN A 14 -0.83 9.00 13.73
CA ASN A 14 -0.08 9.14 14.97
C ASN A 14 1.19 9.98 14.76
N ASN A 15 2.04 9.60 13.81
CA ASN A 15 3.26 10.33 13.48
C ASN A 15 3.72 9.99 12.05
N LYS A 16 3.33 10.86 11.10
CA LYS A 16 3.64 10.70 9.68
C LYS A 16 5.14 10.69 9.37
N GLU A 17 5.94 11.50 10.06
CA GLU A 17 7.39 11.58 9.81
C GLU A 17 8.10 10.30 10.26
N GLN A 18 7.73 9.79 11.44
CA GLN A 18 8.25 8.52 11.94
C GLN A 18 7.83 7.35 11.03
N PHE A 19 6.56 7.33 10.60
CA PHE A 19 6.08 6.33 9.65
C PHE A 19 6.86 6.38 8.33
N ALA A 20 7.09 7.57 7.77
CA ALA A 20 7.88 7.73 6.55
C ALA A 20 9.31 7.17 6.71
N LYS A 21 9.94 7.41 7.86
CA LYS A 21 11.26 6.86 8.19
C LYS A 21 11.24 5.33 8.27
N GLU A 22 10.28 4.75 8.99
CA GLU A 22 10.14 3.30 9.15
C GLU A 22 9.86 2.59 7.82
N ILE A 23 9.02 3.17 6.97
CA ILE A 23 8.75 2.66 5.62
C ILE A 23 10.02 2.70 4.78
N LYS A 24 10.80 3.78 4.84
CA LYS A 24 12.07 3.88 4.13
C LYS A 24 13.09 2.85 4.61
N ASP A 25 13.19 2.65 5.93
CA ASP A 25 14.07 1.64 6.52
C ASP A 25 13.64 0.21 6.13
N SER A 26 12.33 0.00 5.91
CA SER A 26 11.72 -1.27 5.52
C SER A 26 11.38 -1.37 4.03
N GLN A 27 11.93 -0.50 3.19
CA GLN A 27 11.49 -0.30 1.80
C GLN A 27 11.45 -1.61 1.00
N VAL A 28 12.45 -2.47 1.16
CA VAL A 28 12.54 -3.75 0.43
C VAL A 28 11.33 -4.64 0.71
N ILE A 29 10.90 -4.72 1.98
CA ILE A 29 9.76 -5.55 2.38
C ILE A 29 8.45 -4.93 1.88
N VAL A 30 8.31 -3.61 2.03
CA VAL A 30 7.12 -2.88 1.56
C VAL A 30 6.95 -3.03 0.06
N ASP A 31 8.04 -2.84 -0.70
CA ASP A 31 8.08 -3.02 -2.14
C ASP A 31 7.72 -4.44 -2.54
N MET A 32 8.27 -5.43 -1.84
CA MET A 32 8.00 -6.83 -2.11
C MET A 32 6.51 -7.15 -1.94
N ILE A 33 5.87 -6.61 -0.90
CA ILE A 33 4.43 -6.79 -0.65
C ILE A 33 3.63 -6.16 -1.79
N ILE A 34 3.81 -4.86 -2.05
CA ILE A 34 2.97 -4.15 -3.03
C ILE A 34 3.16 -4.65 -4.46
N LEU A 35 4.40 -5.02 -4.85
CA LEU A 35 4.69 -5.53 -6.19
C LEU A 35 4.21 -6.97 -6.37
N LYS A 36 4.41 -7.86 -5.37
CA LYS A 36 3.93 -9.24 -5.52
C LYS A 36 2.41 -9.30 -5.54
N SER A 37 1.75 -8.49 -4.70
CA SER A 37 0.30 -8.33 -4.74
C SER A 37 -0.17 -7.88 -6.12
N PHE A 38 0.49 -6.88 -6.71
CA PHE A 38 0.16 -6.41 -8.05
C PHE A 38 0.39 -7.50 -9.12
N ILE A 39 1.60 -8.03 -9.24
CA ILE A 39 1.99 -8.91 -10.35
C ILE A 39 1.26 -10.24 -10.33
N PHE A 40 1.07 -10.84 -9.16
CA PHE A 40 0.59 -12.22 -9.05
C PHE A 40 -0.86 -12.33 -8.61
N TYR A 41 -1.44 -11.28 -8.03
CA TYR A 41 -2.73 -11.37 -7.37
C TYR A 41 -3.70 -10.24 -7.75
N SER A 42 -3.37 -9.35 -8.70
CA SER A 42 -4.26 -8.25 -9.10
C SER A 42 -5.66 -8.75 -9.47
N ASP A 43 -5.76 -9.77 -10.33
CA ASP A 43 -7.04 -10.35 -10.74
C ASP A 43 -7.85 -10.91 -9.57
N GLU A 44 -7.19 -11.52 -8.59
CA GLU A 44 -7.86 -12.08 -7.41
C GLU A 44 -8.29 -10.99 -6.43
N ILE A 45 -7.45 -9.97 -6.23
CA ILE A 45 -7.80 -8.79 -5.42
C ILE A 45 -9.02 -8.11 -6.04
N LYS A 46 -9.07 -7.95 -7.37
CA LYS A 46 -10.16 -7.30 -8.10
C LYS A 46 -11.50 -8.03 -8.06
N LYS A 47 -11.54 -9.29 -7.62
CA LYS A 47 -12.80 -10.04 -7.43
C LYS A 47 -13.48 -9.73 -6.11
N ASP A 48 -12.81 -9.05 -5.17
CA ASP A 48 -13.34 -8.76 -3.84
C ASP A 48 -13.14 -7.26 -3.49
N GLU A 49 -14.25 -6.55 -3.32
CA GLU A 49 -14.27 -5.12 -2.98
C GLU A 49 -13.45 -4.80 -1.72
N LYS A 50 -13.43 -5.68 -0.72
CA LYS A 50 -12.64 -5.47 0.50
C LYS A 50 -11.15 -5.59 0.23
N LEU A 51 -10.75 -6.48 -0.68
CA LEU A 51 -9.35 -6.62 -1.07
C LEU A 51 -8.89 -5.44 -1.93
N ILE A 52 -9.73 -4.98 -2.87
CA ILE A 52 -9.51 -3.74 -3.64
C ILE A 52 -9.24 -2.60 -2.67
N ASN A 53 -10.20 -2.33 -1.76
CA ASN A 53 -10.09 -1.22 -0.82
C ASN A 53 -8.85 -1.34 0.07
N ALA A 54 -8.56 -2.54 0.59
CA ALA A 54 -7.38 -2.75 1.43
C ALA A 54 -6.06 -2.53 0.68
N TYR A 55 -5.99 -2.93 -0.60
CA TYR A 55 -4.79 -2.74 -1.41
C TYR A 55 -4.61 -1.27 -1.81
N GLU A 56 -5.68 -0.61 -2.26
CA GLU A 56 -5.64 0.82 -2.56
C GLU A 56 -5.29 1.67 -1.35
N ASP A 57 -5.86 1.37 -0.17
CA ASP A 57 -5.54 2.08 1.08
C ASP A 57 -4.04 2.01 1.41
N ILE A 58 -3.41 0.85 1.18
CA ILE A 58 -1.96 0.69 1.39
C ILE A 58 -1.19 1.59 0.40
N LEU A 59 -1.56 1.57 -0.88
CA LEU A 59 -0.88 2.37 -1.90
C LEU A 59 -1.08 3.88 -1.68
N LEU A 60 -2.27 4.30 -1.27
CA LEU A 60 -2.59 5.68 -0.90
C LEU A 60 -1.75 6.14 0.28
N ALA A 61 -1.69 5.35 1.36
CA ALA A 61 -0.88 5.64 2.54
C ALA A 61 0.61 5.80 2.20
N LEU A 62 1.14 4.98 1.29
CA LEU A 62 2.52 5.09 0.80
C LEU A 62 2.70 6.32 -0.11
N THR A 63 1.71 6.66 -0.92
CA THR A 63 1.73 7.86 -1.76
C THR A 63 1.75 9.14 -0.90
N GLU A 64 1.06 9.15 0.23
CA GLU A 64 1.07 10.29 1.16
C GLU A 64 2.45 10.63 1.71
N ILE A 65 3.37 9.66 1.77
CA ILE A 65 4.78 9.84 2.16
C ILE A 65 5.72 9.92 0.94
N ARG A 66 5.17 10.20 -0.25
CA ARG A 66 5.88 10.39 -1.51
C ARG A 66 6.60 9.14 -2.03
N ASN A 67 6.05 7.95 -1.79
CA ASN A 67 6.52 6.73 -2.45
C ASN A 67 6.02 6.69 -3.91
N GLU A 68 6.90 7.02 -4.85
CA GLU A 68 6.58 7.11 -6.29
C GLU A 68 6.11 5.77 -6.86
N LYS A 69 6.68 4.65 -6.42
CA LYS A 69 6.30 3.30 -6.89
C LYS A 69 4.87 2.98 -6.51
N ALA A 70 4.45 3.33 -5.29
CA ALA A 70 3.08 3.14 -4.84
C ALA A 70 2.09 3.98 -5.65
N ALA A 71 2.46 5.21 -6.01
CA ALA A 71 1.63 6.07 -6.85
C ALA A 71 1.43 5.47 -8.26
N VAL A 72 2.51 5.01 -8.90
CA VAL A 72 2.44 4.33 -10.20
C VAL A 72 1.57 3.08 -10.13
N LEU A 73 1.76 2.23 -9.12
CA LEU A 73 0.96 1.01 -8.95
C LEU A 73 -0.51 1.31 -8.70
N LEU A 74 -0.83 2.40 -7.99
CA LEU A 74 -2.22 2.79 -7.74
C LEU A 74 -2.95 3.15 -9.02
N ASP A 75 -2.31 3.94 -9.88
CA ASP A 75 -2.87 4.33 -11.17
C ASP A 75 -3.04 3.10 -12.07
N GLU A 76 -2.01 2.26 -12.17
CA GLU A 76 -2.05 1.03 -12.97
C GLU A 76 -3.14 0.06 -12.51
N PHE A 77 -3.26 -0.15 -11.19
CA PHE A 77 -4.26 -1.07 -10.61
C PHE A 77 -5.70 -0.60 -10.82
N ARG A 78 -5.93 0.72 -10.90
CA ARG A 78 -7.28 1.28 -11.15
C ARG A 78 -7.70 1.19 -12.61
N ILE A 79 -6.74 1.26 -13.54
CA ILE A 79 -7.00 1.24 -14.98
C ILE A 79 -7.19 -0.19 -15.50
N HIS A 80 -6.32 -1.12 -15.05
CA HIS A 80 -6.25 -2.51 -15.52
C HIS A 80 -6.67 -3.45 -14.42
#